data_AF-A0A4R2IT08-F1
#
_entry.id   AF-A0A4R2IT08-F1
#
_cell.length_a   1.000
_cell.length_b   1.000
_cell.length_c   1.000
_cell.angle_alpha   90.00
_cell.angle_beta   90.00
_cell.angle_gamma   90.00
#
_symmetry.space_group_name_H-M   'P 1'
#
loop_
_entity.id
_entity.type
_entity.pdbx_description
1 polymer ?
#
loop_
_entity_poly.entity_id
_entity_poly.type
_entity_poly.pdbx_seq_one_letter_code
_entity_poly.pdbx_strand_id
1 'polypeptide(L)'
;MDLSDKRWRTAAELSVCLVAVVVLVGVLCWVRVRVGGDDWLWAVAGVAVVLLWVAAVVFRSRGTRLRRALLVTGAVVLSPLLVVGGMYGWLLVENMGTPAQTARGRGTDALWLGHAWVDGRRSQTDIDALVGRVRQAGIRDLYVHAGPLADDGSLDPSLRPTANRLIESVHRAAPTVRVQAWLGNVVAADRLRLDDPATRTRVLDSATRVLADGFDGIHYDFEPVAEGSRGFLDVLTGTRALTRARNAVLSVATNQLEPIPGAHIPGQVLFGRPHWWSVDYFGQVARAVDQIAIMTYDTGIPTEGAYSGYFSVQTRLAVRVVPADVDLVLGIPAYHEIEAMHTSAETVAPALRGLRLALGDDPPGRAVGAALYVDVTATDDDWAQYFAGWAGSPR
;
A
#
# COMPACT_ATOMS: atom_id res chain seq x y z
N MET A 1 -4.02 53.49 -29.87
CA MET A 1 -4.42 53.02 -28.53
C MET A 1 -4.02 51.56 -28.43
N ASP A 2 -3.02 51.29 -27.60
CA ASP A 2 -2.16 50.11 -27.63
C ASP A 2 -2.88 48.82 -27.17
N LEU A 3 -3.15 47.92 -28.12
CA LEU A 3 -3.76 46.61 -27.86
C LEU A 3 -2.73 45.56 -27.40
N SER A 4 -1.43 45.83 -27.58
CA SER A 4 -0.36 44.92 -27.17
C SER A 4 -0.15 44.97 -25.66
N ASP A 5 -0.14 46.18 -25.09
CA ASP A 5 0.12 46.44 -23.67
C ASP A 5 -0.96 45.84 -22.74
N LYS A 6 -2.22 45.79 -23.22
CA LYS A 6 -3.34 45.15 -22.49
C LYS A 6 -3.26 43.63 -22.47
N ARG A 7 -2.78 42.98 -23.54
CA ARG A 7 -2.70 41.51 -23.62
C ARG A 7 -1.62 40.97 -22.68
N TRP A 8 -0.46 41.64 -22.65
CA TRP A 8 0.67 41.26 -21.79
C TRP A 8 0.37 41.42 -20.31
N ARG A 9 -0.32 42.50 -19.89
CA ARG A 9 -0.77 42.67 -18.50
C ARG A 9 -1.68 41.55 -18.03
N THR A 10 -2.66 41.13 -18.84
CA THR A 10 -3.56 40.02 -18.47
C THR A 10 -2.91 38.65 -18.43
N ALA A 11 -1.93 38.38 -19.30
CA ALA A 11 -1.17 37.13 -19.25
C ALA A 11 -0.28 37.07 -18.01
N ALA A 12 0.40 38.17 -17.67
CA ALA A 12 1.19 38.27 -16.45
C ALA A 12 0.33 38.15 -15.19
N GLU A 13 -0.84 38.79 -15.14
CA GLU A 13 -1.78 38.69 -14.01
C GLU A 13 -2.35 37.27 -13.83
N LEU A 14 -2.65 36.55 -14.92
CA LEU A 14 -3.09 35.15 -14.88
C LEU A 14 -1.97 34.23 -14.40
N SER A 15 -0.74 34.43 -14.88
CA SER A 15 0.44 33.68 -14.42
C SER A 15 0.71 33.93 -12.94
N VAL A 16 0.58 35.17 -12.46
CA VAL A 16 0.75 35.51 -11.04
C VAL A 16 -0.35 34.86 -10.19
N CYS A 17 -1.60 34.85 -10.64
CA CYS A 17 -2.69 34.18 -9.92
C CYS A 17 -2.51 32.65 -9.89
N LEU A 18 -2.04 32.05 -11.00
CA LEU A 18 -1.78 30.62 -11.08
C LEU A 18 -0.64 30.22 -10.16
N VAL A 19 0.48 30.96 -10.19
CA VAL A 19 1.62 30.75 -9.29
C VAL A 19 1.19 30.96 -7.84
N ALA A 20 0.39 31.98 -7.54
CA ALA A 20 -0.12 32.21 -6.19
C ALA A 20 -0.98 31.05 -5.70
N VAL A 21 -1.82 30.43 -6.55
CA VAL A 21 -2.61 29.26 -6.17
C VAL A 21 -1.74 28.02 -5.98
N VAL A 22 -0.78 27.75 -6.87
CA VAL A 22 0.19 26.64 -6.70
C VAL A 22 0.91 26.79 -5.37
N VAL A 23 1.41 27.99 -5.09
CA VAL A 23 2.11 28.30 -3.84
C VAL A 23 1.18 28.19 -2.64
N LEU A 24 -0.06 28.70 -2.72
CA LEU A 24 -1.03 28.58 -1.61
C LEU A 24 -1.45 27.14 -1.35
N VAL A 25 -1.67 26.33 -2.38
CA VAL A 25 -1.99 24.91 -2.25
C VAL A 25 -0.79 24.16 -1.67
N GLY A 26 0.41 24.43 -2.17
CA GLY A 26 1.66 23.86 -1.62
C GLY A 26 1.88 24.26 -0.15
N VAL A 27 1.64 25.53 0.20
CA VAL A 27 1.75 26.04 1.57
C VAL A 27 0.66 25.47 2.47
N LEU A 28 -0.59 25.33 2.01
CA LEU A 28 -1.67 24.70 2.75
C LEU A 28 -1.36 23.22 3.03
N CYS A 29 -0.85 22.49 2.03
CA CYS A 29 -0.39 21.12 2.22
C CYS A 29 0.78 21.04 3.20
N TRP A 30 1.77 21.94 3.08
CA TRP A 30 2.94 21.99 3.97
C TRP A 30 2.57 22.35 5.42
N VAL A 31 1.70 23.35 5.62
CA VAL A 31 1.20 23.77 6.94
C VAL A 31 0.38 22.64 7.57
N ARG A 32 -0.47 21.96 6.80
CA ARG A 32 -1.24 20.81 7.30
C ARG A 32 -0.33 19.71 7.84
N VAL A 33 0.70 19.34 7.09
CA VAL A 33 1.66 18.30 7.49
C VAL A 33 2.41 18.68 8.77
N ARG A 34 2.67 19.98 8.99
CA ARG A 34 3.41 20.49 10.15
C ARG A 34 2.57 20.73 11.40
N VAL A 35 1.35 21.24 11.24
CA VAL A 35 0.54 21.76 12.37
C VAL A 35 -0.46 20.73 12.87
N GLY A 36 -0.92 19.80 12.02
CA GLY A 36 -2.03 18.90 12.35
C GLY A 36 -3.37 19.64 12.49
N GLY A 37 -4.48 18.95 12.22
CA GLY A 37 -5.84 19.49 12.35
C GLY A 37 -6.86 18.68 11.57
N ASP A 38 -8.15 18.86 11.89
CA ASP A 38 -9.24 18.05 11.34
C ASP A 38 -9.29 18.07 9.81
N ASP A 39 -9.36 16.87 9.24
CA ASP A 39 -9.06 16.61 7.84
C ASP A 39 -10.04 17.23 6.84
N TRP A 40 -11.28 17.45 7.28
CA TRP A 40 -12.34 18.05 6.47
C TRP A 40 -12.14 19.55 6.25
N LEU A 41 -11.57 20.27 7.23
CA LEU A 41 -11.31 21.72 7.13
C LEU A 41 -10.30 22.02 6.02
N TRP A 42 -9.32 21.14 5.81
CA TRP A 42 -8.29 21.29 4.80
C TRP A 42 -8.78 20.91 3.40
N ALA A 43 -9.64 19.90 3.28
CA ALA A 43 -10.33 19.61 2.03
C ALA A 43 -11.25 20.78 1.63
N VAL A 44 -11.99 21.34 2.59
CA VAL A 44 -12.79 22.55 2.40
C VAL A 44 -11.90 23.74 2.04
N ALA A 45 -10.73 23.92 2.67
CA ALA A 45 -9.81 25.00 2.34
C ALA A 45 -9.24 24.87 0.92
N GLY A 46 -8.86 23.67 0.48
CA GLY A 46 -8.38 23.42 -0.88
C GLY A 46 -9.48 23.67 -1.93
N VAL A 47 -10.68 23.14 -1.70
CA VAL A 47 -11.85 23.41 -2.55
C VAL A 47 -12.20 24.89 -2.54
N ALA A 48 -12.14 25.57 -1.39
CA ALA A 48 -12.38 27.00 -1.28
C ALA A 48 -11.33 27.81 -2.04
N VAL A 49 -10.05 27.43 -2.03
CA VAL A 49 -9.01 28.11 -2.83
C VAL A 49 -9.28 27.96 -4.33
N VAL A 50 -9.67 26.76 -4.79
CA VAL A 50 -10.04 26.53 -6.19
C VAL A 50 -11.31 27.32 -6.56
N LEU A 51 -12.35 27.27 -5.72
CA LEU A 51 -13.60 28.01 -5.93
C LEU A 51 -13.37 29.53 -5.89
N LEU A 52 -12.54 30.03 -4.98
CA LEU A 52 -12.15 31.44 -4.89
C LEU A 52 -11.30 31.85 -6.09
N TRP A 53 -10.47 30.97 -6.63
CA TRP A 53 -9.73 31.22 -7.86
C TRP A 53 -10.67 31.25 -9.08
N VAL A 54 -11.58 30.28 -9.21
CA VAL A 54 -12.62 30.30 -10.26
C VAL A 54 -13.49 31.55 -10.14
N ALA A 55 -13.94 31.89 -8.93
CA ALA A 55 -14.72 33.09 -8.67
C ALA A 55 -13.91 34.36 -8.98
N ALA A 56 -12.64 34.45 -8.56
CA ALA A 56 -11.79 35.59 -8.86
C ALA A 56 -11.60 35.75 -10.38
N VAL A 57 -11.38 34.66 -11.11
CA VAL A 57 -11.23 34.64 -12.57
C VAL A 57 -12.55 35.02 -13.27
N VAL A 58 -13.68 34.51 -12.80
CA VAL A 58 -15.02 34.77 -13.36
C VAL A 58 -15.47 36.20 -13.07
N PHE A 59 -15.42 36.66 -11.82
CA PHE A 59 -15.92 37.95 -11.37
C PHE A 59 -15.02 39.15 -11.74
N ARG A 60 -13.69 39.00 -11.85
CA ARG A 60 -12.81 40.07 -12.38
C ARG A 60 -12.89 40.22 -13.91
N SER A 61 -13.44 39.26 -14.64
CA SER A 61 -13.52 39.34 -16.10
C SER A 61 -14.65 40.29 -16.56
N ARG A 62 -14.29 41.54 -16.89
CA ARG A 62 -15.15 42.49 -17.63
C ARG A 62 -15.17 42.22 -19.15
N GLY A 63 -15.02 40.96 -19.56
CA GLY A 63 -14.86 40.55 -20.97
C GLY A 63 -16.10 39.92 -21.61
N THR A 64 -16.03 39.67 -22.92
CA THR A 64 -17.09 39.01 -23.71
C THR A 64 -17.41 37.60 -23.20
N ARG A 65 -18.62 37.07 -23.49
CA ARG A 65 -19.05 35.71 -23.08
C ARG A 65 -18.04 34.62 -23.46
N LEU A 66 -17.39 34.77 -24.62
CA LEU A 66 -16.34 33.85 -25.09
C LEU A 66 -15.10 33.85 -24.18
N ARG A 67 -14.66 35.03 -23.70
CA ARG A 67 -13.51 35.13 -22.79
C ARG A 67 -13.81 34.49 -21.44
N ARG A 68 -15.04 34.63 -20.92
CA ARG A 68 -15.49 33.95 -19.71
C ARG A 68 -15.52 32.43 -19.88
N ALA A 69 -16.05 31.95 -21.00
CA ALA A 69 -16.07 30.52 -21.31
C ALA A 69 -14.65 29.94 -21.35
N LEU A 70 -13.73 30.59 -22.08
CA LEU A 70 -12.33 30.15 -22.16
C LEU A 70 -11.62 30.13 -20.80
N LEU A 71 -11.90 31.12 -19.93
CA LEU A 71 -11.32 31.17 -18.59
C LEU A 71 -11.88 30.08 -17.66
N VAL A 72 -13.18 29.80 -17.72
CA VAL A 72 -13.81 28.70 -16.97
C VAL A 72 -13.30 27.36 -17.48
N THR A 73 -13.25 27.14 -18.79
CA THR A 73 -12.68 25.92 -19.39
C THR A 73 -11.22 25.76 -18.98
N GLY A 74 -10.41 26.82 -19.10
CA GLY A 74 -9.02 26.81 -18.66
C GLY A 74 -8.89 26.48 -17.17
N ALA A 75 -9.77 27.02 -16.33
CA ALA A 75 -9.78 26.73 -14.91
C ALA A 75 -10.13 25.28 -14.59
N VAL A 76 -11.16 24.73 -15.25
CA VAL A 76 -11.58 23.33 -15.10
C VAL A 76 -10.48 22.37 -15.57
N VAL A 77 -9.79 22.69 -16.67
CA VAL A 77 -8.71 21.85 -17.22
C VAL A 77 -7.42 21.95 -16.39
N LEU A 78 -7.08 23.14 -15.89
CA LEU A 78 -5.86 23.35 -15.11
C LEU A 78 -5.98 22.82 -13.68
N SER A 79 -7.18 22.80 -13.08
CA SER A 79 -7.35 22.38 -11.68
C SER A 79 -6.86 20.94 -11.41
N PRO A 80 -7.22 19.91 -12.20
CA PRO A 80 -6.66 18.57 -12.05
C PRO A 80 -5.13 18.53 -12.18
N LEU A 81 -4.57 19.29 -13.14
CA LEU A 81 -3.12 19.36 -13.33
C LEU A 81 -2.40 19.99 -12.14
N LEU A 82 -3.00 21.00 -11.51
CA LEU A 82 -2.47 21.63 -10.30
C LEU A 82 -2.52 20.67 -9.10
N VAL A 83 -3.59 19.89 -8.96
CA VAL A 83 -3.72 18.89 -7.91
C VAL A 83 -2.69 17.78 -8.09
N VAL A 84 -2.57 17.22 -9.29
CA VAL A 84 -1.59 16.17 -9.60
C VAL A 84 -0.16 16.70 -9.46
N GLY A 85 0.13 17.89 -10.00
CA GLY A 85 1.45 18.51 -9.90
C GLY A 85 1.82 18.88 -8.46
N GLY A 86 0.86 19.37 -7.67
CA GLY A 86 1.03 19.66 -6.26
C GLY A 86 1.28 18.40 -5.42
N MET A 87 0.51 17.33 -5.68
CA MET A 87 0.72 16.01 -5.06
C MET A 87 2.11 15.48 -5.38
N TYR A 88 2.49 15.49 -6.66
CA TYR A 88 3.82 15.07 -7.10
C TYR A 88 4.94 15.88 -6.43
N GLY A 89 4.81 17.21 -6.40
CA GLY A 89 5.76 18.09 -5.72
C GLY A 89 5.86 17.80 -4.21
N TRP A 90 4.74 17.52 -3.55
CA TRP A 90 4.72 17.11 -2.15
C TRP A 90 5.44 15.77 -1.93
N LEU A 91 5.19 14.75 -2.77
CA LEU A 91 5.90 13.48 -2.68
C LEU A 91 7.42 13.65 -2.86
N LEU A 92 7.86 14.53 -3.76
CA LEU A 92 9.28 14.84 -3.89
C LEU A 92 9.85 15.50 -2.62
N VAL A 93 9.08 16.34 -1.93
CA VAL A 93 9.46 16.91 -0.63
C VAL A 93 9.55 15.82 0.45
N GLU A 94 8.62 14.87 0.46
CA GLU A 94 8.63 13.73 1.41
C GLU A 94 9.82 12.78 1.22
N ASN A 95 10.42 12.78 0.03
CA ASN A 95 11.65 12.06 -0.27
C ASN A 95 12.94 12.83 0.10
N MET A 96 12.84 14.11 0.48
CA MET A 96 13.99 14.89 0.89
C MET A 96 14.53 14.42 2.23
N GLY A 97 15.85 14.52 2.40
CA GLY A 97 16.55 14.14 3.62
C GLY A 97 17.45 12.90 3.45
N THR A 98 18.09 12.54 4.55
CA THR A 98 19.02 11.42 4.62
C THR A 98 18.41 10.33 5.48
N PRO A 99 18.17 9.12 4.94
CA PRO A 99 17.64 8.02 5.74
C PRO A 99 18.59 7.66 6.87
N ALA A 100 18.04 7.47 8.07
CA ALA A 100 18.81 7.06 9.23
C ALA A 100 19.56 5.75 8.96
N GLN A 101 20.81 5.64 9.40
CA GLN A 101 21.58 4.40 9.26
C GLN A 101 21.06 3.29 10.18
N THR A 102 20.41 3.69 11.29
CA THR A 102 19.82 2.81 12.31
C THR A 102 18.43 2.31 11.94
N ALA A 103 17.74 2.94 10.98
CA ALA A 103 16.50 2.44 10.40
C ALA A 103 16.80 1.22 9.51
N ARG A 104 16.79 0.04 10.12
CA ARG A 104 17.11 -1.26 9.50
C ARG A 104 16.15 -2.33 10.01
N GLY A 105 16.12 -3.47 9.33
CA GLY A 105 15.32 -4.63 9.71
C GLY A 105 15.61 -5.08 11.14
N ARG A 106 14.55 -5.45 11.87
CA ARG A 106 14.59 -5.87 13.29
C ARG A 106 14.06 -7.29 13.50
N GLY A 107 14.11 -8.14 12.48
CA GLY A 107 13.66 -9.54 12.57
C GLY A 107 12.14 -9.71 12.50
N THR A 108 11.45 -8.79 11.84
CA THR A 108 9.99 -8.85 11.61
C THR A 108 9.65 -8.81 10.12
N ASP A 109 10.64 -9.11 9.28
CA ASP A 109 10.53 -9.05 7.82
C ASP A 109 9.80 -10.28 7.28
N ALA A 110 9.24 -10.16 6.07
CA ALA A 110 8.51 -11.25 5.44
C ALA A 110 8.91 -11.47 3.97
N LEU A 111 8.40 -12.53 3.36
CA LEU A 111 8.61 -12.84 1.95
C LEU A 111 7.36 -13.52 1.38
N TRP A 112 6.83 -12.98 0.29
CA TRP A 112 5.83 -13.69 -0.51
C TRP A 112 6.51 -14.74 -1.38
N LEU A 113 5.97 -15.94 -1.31
CA LEU A 113 6.43 -17.12 -2.02
C LEU A 113 5.34 -17.62 -2.96
N GLY A 114 5.68 -17.80 -4.23
CA GLY A 114 4.78 -18.30 -5.26
C GLY A 114 4.37 -19.77 -5.06
N HIS A 115 3.44 -20.22 -5.89
CA HIS A 115 2.79 -21.52 -5.72
C HIS A 115 3.72 -22.74 -5.85
N ALA A 116 4.86 -22.58 -6.55
CA ALA A 116 5.84 -23.63 -6.80
C ALA A 116 6.36 -24.30 -5.50
N TRP A 117 6.30 -23.58 -4.38
CA TRP A 117 6.78 -24.05 -3.09
C TRP A 117 5.87 -25.12 -2.43
N VAL A 118 4.63 -25.26 -2.89
CA VAL A 118 3.65 -26.21 -2.29
C VAL A 118 3.09 -27.23 -3.30
N ASP A 119 3.37 -27.08 -4.59
CA ASP A 119 2.84 -27.93 -5.67
C ASP A 119 3.82 -29.01 -6.17
N GLY A 120 4.97 -29.16 -5.52
CA GLY A 120 5.96 -30.19 -5.82
C GLY A 120 7.03 -29.80 -6.84
N ARG A 121 7.00 -28.57 -7.39
CA ARG A 121 8.05 -28.10 -8.32
C ARG A 121 9.39 -27.81 -7.65
N ARG A 122 9.40 -27.49 -6.34
CA ARG A 122 10.63 -27.17 -5.58
C ARG A 122 11.25 -28.40 -4.93
N SER A 123 12.57 -28.54 -5.07
CA SER A 123 13.38 -29.61 -4.48
C SER A 123 13.82 -29.29 -3.05
N GLN A 124 14.44 -30.26 -2.35
CA GLN A 124 15.02 -29.99 -1.03
C GLN A 124 16.14 -28.94 -1.12
N THR A 125 16.97 -29.00 -2.16
CA THR A 125 18.05 -28.03 -2.39
C THR A 125 17.51 -26.61 -2.53
N ASP A 126 16.37 -26.44 -3.21
CA ASP A 126 15.72 -25.14 -3.33
C ASP A 126 15.24 -24.61 -1.98
N ILE A 127 14.67 -25.50 -1.14
CA ILE A 127 14.23 -25.15 0.22
C ILE A 127 15.44 -24.76 1.10
N ASP A 128 16.54 -25.50 1.03
CA ASP A 128 17.75 -25.20 1.80
C ASP A 128 18.35 -23.84 1.39
N ALA A 129 18.33 -23.52 0.08
CA ALA A 129 18.75 -22.23 -0.44
C ALA A 129 17.83 -21.08 0.03
N LEU A 130 16.51 -21.29 0.00
CA LEU A 130 15.53 -20.36 0.54
C LEU A 130 15.79 -20.08 2.03
N VAL A 131 15.97 -21.12 2.84
CA VAL A 131 16.24 -20.97 4.28
C VAL A 131 17.52 -20.17 4.53
N GLY A 132 18.59 -20.43 3.76
CA GLY A 132 19.83 -19.66 3.86
C GLY A 132 19.59 -18.17 3.63
N ARG A 133 18.84 -17.85 2.58
CA ARG A 133 18.49 -16.47 2.22
C ARG A 133 17.59 -15.80 3.27
N VAL A 134 16.56 -16.50 3.75
CA VAL A 134 15.64 -16.04 4.80
C VAL A 134 16.38 -15.67 6.09
N ARG A 135 17.31 -16.52 6.52
CA ARG A 135 18.15 -16.26 7.70
C ARG A 135 19.06 -15.05 7.50
N GLN A 136 19.70 -14.95 6.34
CA GLN A 136 20.56 -13.80 6.02
C GLN A 136 19.78 -12.48 6.02
N ALA A 137 18.53 -12.51 5.54
CA ALA A 137 17.67 -11.34 5.44
C ALA A 137 17.01 -10.96 6.77
N GLY A 138 16.99 -11.85 7.77
CA GLY A 138 16.22 -11.65 8.99
C GLY A 138 14.70 -11.77 8.78
N ILE A 139 14.29 -12.52 7.75
CA ILE A 139 12.88 -12.80 7.45
C ILE A 139 12.34 -13.77 8.51
N ARG A 140 11.20 -13.41 9.09
CA ARG A 140 10.48 -14.18 10.11
C ARG A 140 9.20 -14.81 9.55
N ASP A 141 8.59 -14.23 8.54
CA ASP A 141 7.30 -14.67 8.01
C ASP A 141 7.40 -15.02 6.52
N LEU A 142 6.94 -16.21 6.15
CA LEU A 142 6.80 -16.64 4.75
C LEU A 142 5.31 -16.69 4.40
N TYR A 143 4.90 -15.92 3.38
CA TYR A 143 3.54 -15.94 2.85
C TYR A 143 3.52 -16.84 1.61
N VAL A 144 3.10 -18.09 1.75
CA VAL A 144 3.24 -19.11 0.71
C VAL A 144 1.91 -19.30 -0.03
N HIS A 145 1.90 -19.02 -1.34
CA HIS A 145 0.69 -19.13 -2.15
C HIS A 145 0.15 -20.56 -2.12
N ALA A 146 -0.95 -20.77 -1.40
CA ALA A 146 -1.57 -22.08 -1.19
C ALA A 146 -3.02 -22.13 -1.74
N GLY A 147 -3.42 -21.07 -2.43
CA GLY A 147 -4.69 -20.92 -3.13
C GLY A 147 -4.57 -21.10 -4.65
N PRO A 148 -5.47 -20.47 -5.43
CA PRO A 148 -6.51 -19.52 -4.99
C PRO A 148 -7.70 -20.22 -4.32
N LEU A 149 -8.47 -19.46 -3.54
CA LEU A 149 -9.82 -19.88 -3.14
C LEU A 149 -10.72 -19.87 -4.38
N ALA A 150 -11.66 -20.82 -4.46
CA ALA A 150 -12.71 -20.79 -5.46
C ALA A 150 -13.67 -19.61 -5.21
N ASP A 151 -14.51 -19.27 -6.19
CA ASP A 151 -15.46 -18.15 -6.10
C ASP A 151 -16.53 -18.36 -5.01
N ASP A 152 -16.76 -19.60 -4.59
CA ASP A 152 -17.64 -19.91 -3.47
C ASP A 152 -16.92 -19.88 -2.10
N GLY A 153 -15.61 -19.69 -2.06
CA GLY A 153 -14.79 -19.71 -0.84
C GLY A 153 -14.24 -21.10 -0.45
N SER A 154 -14.51 -22.14 -1.23
CA SER A 154 -13.88 -23.46 -1.05
C SER A 154 -12.42 -23.44 -1.53
N LEU A 155 -11.63 -24.41 -1.07
CA LEU A 155 -10.23 -24.57 -1.48
C LEU A 155 -9.95 -26.02 -1.85
N ASP A 156 -9.44 -26.24 -3.05
CA ASP A 156 -9.03 -27.57 -3.51
C ASP A 156 -7.73 -28.01 -2.78
N PRO A 157 -7.73 -29.14 -2.05
CA PRO A 157 -6.51 -29.66 -1.44
C PRO A 157 -5.43 -30.05 -2.46
N SER A 158 -5.78 -30.34 -3.71
CA SER A 158 -4.84 -30.71 -4.77
C SER A 158 -3.86 -29.61 -5.16
N LEU A 159 -4.13 -28.36 -4.75
CA LEU A 159 -3.27 -27.20 -5.00
C LEU A 159 -2.02 -27.15 -4.09
N ARG A 160 -1.97 -27.95 -3.02
CA ARG A 160 -0.84 -27.90 -2.07
C ARG A 160 -0.33 -29.28 -1.62
N PRO A 161 -0.14 -30.23 -2.55
CA PRO A 161 0.17 -31.63 -2.22
C PRO A 161 1.48 -31.81 -1.45
N THR A 162 2.41 -30.85 -1.51
CA THR A 162 3.72 -30.93 -0.83
C THR A 162 3.93 -29.85 0.21
N ALA A 163 2.88 -29.17 0.69
CA ALA A 163 3.00 -28.11 1.69
C ALA A 163 3.74 -28.56 2.96
N ASN A 164 3.38 -29.72 3.52
CA ASN A 164 3.98 -30.23 4.76
C ASN A 164 5.49 -30.41 4.63
N ARG A 165 5.98 -30.82 3.45
CA ARG A 165 7.43 -30.98 3.20
C ARG A 165 8.18 -29.66 3.33
N LEU A 166 7.62 -28.57 2.78
CA LEU A 166 8.18 -27.23 2.90
C LEU A 166 8.19 -26.82 4.37
N ILE A 167 7.04 -26.91 5.04
CA ILE A 167 6.83 -26.47 6.42
C ILE A 167 7.80 -27.18 7.36
N GLU A 168 7.86 -28.52 7.32
CA GLU A 168 8.76 -29.32 8.16
C GLU A 168 10.24 -28.99 7.91
N SER A 169 10.61 -28.72 6.65
CA SER A 169 11.98 -28.37 6.29
C SER A 169 12.35 -26.97 6.83
N VAL A 170 11.45 -26.00 6.70
CA VAL A 170 11.63 -24.66 7.25
C VAL A 170 11.69 -24.71 8.77
N HIS A 171 10.79 -25.41 9.45
CA HIS A 171 10.82 -25.52 10.92
C HIS A 171 12.07 -26.20 11.44
N ARG A 172 12.56 -27.23 10.74
CA ARG A 172 13.80 -27.92 11.13
C ARG A 172 15.02 -27.01 11.01
N ALA A 173 15.09 -26.22 9.94
CA ALA A 173 16.24 -25.40 9.65
C ALA A 173 16.12 -24.02 10.32
N ALA A 174 15.03 -23.29 10.15
CA ALA A 174 14.78 -21.98 10.75
C ALA A 174 13.54 -22.01 11.67
N PRO A 175 13.65 -22.54 12.92
CA PRO A 175 12.51 -22.77 13.81
C PRO A 175 11.77 -21.50 14.27
N THR A 176 12.36 -20.32 14.10
CA THR A 176 11.73 -19.03 14.41
C THR A 176 10.94 -18.45 13.24
N VAL A 177 11.03 -19.07 12.06
CA VAL A 177 10.32 -18.63 10.85
C VAL A 177 8.95 -19.28 10.80
N ARG A 178 7.92 -18.46 10.58
CA ARG A 178 6.53 -18.90 10.44
C ARG A 178 6.18 -19.04 8.96
N VAL A 179 5.55 -20.15 8.60
CA VAL A 179 5.03 -20.41 7.25
C VAL A 179 3.53 -20.21 7.28
N GLN A 180 3.06 -19.13 6.67
CA GLN A 180 1.65 -18.76 6.61
C GLN A 180 1.11 -19.05 5.21
N ALA A 181 -0.09 -19.60 5.13
CA ALA A 181 -0.75 -19.87 3.86
C ALA A 181 -1.32 -18.57 3.28
N TRP A 182 -0.78 -18.15 2.14
CA TRP A 182 -1.31 -17.03 1.35
C TRP A 182 -2.52 -17.52 0.55
N LEU A 183 -3.70 -17.01 0.92
CA LEU A 183 -5.00 -17.39 0.37
C LEU A 183 -5.75 -16.15 -0.11
N GLY A 184 -6.25 -16.20 -1.33
CA GLY A 184 -6.90 -15.06 -1.96
C GLY A 184 -7.82 -15.46 -3.10
N ASN A 185 -8.64 -14.51 -3.54
CA ASN A 185 -9.38 -14.53 -4.80
C ASN A 185 -9.92 -13.13 -5.08
N VAL A 186 -10.38 -12.91 -6.31
CA VAL A 186 -11.04 -11.68 -6.73
C VAL A 186 -12.37 -11.50 -6.01
N VAL A 187 -12.53 -10.38 -5.31
CA VAL A 187 -13.81 -10.02 -4.67
C VAL A 187 -14.67 -9.24 -5.64
N ALA A 188 -15.77 -9.85 -6.07
CA ALA A 188 -16.75 -9.25 -6.97
C ALA A 188 -18.11 -9.95 -6.86
N ALA A 189 -19.16 -9.32 -7.43
CA ALA A 189 -20.52 -9.86 -7.38
C ALA A 189 -20.68 -11.22 -8.10
N ASP A 190 -19.83 -11.47 -9.10
CA ASP A 190 -19.73 -12.67 -9.94
C ASP A 190 -18.51 -13.56 -9.61
N ARG A 191 -17.74 -13.20 -8.58
CA ARG A 191 -16.57 -13.93 -8.08
C ARG A 191 -16.76 -14.24 -6.59
N LEU A 192 -15.73 -14.06 -5.75
CA LEU A 192 -15.82 -14.29 -4.31
C LEU A 192 -16.68 -13.21 -3.63
N ARG A 193 -17.82 -13.62 -3.07
CA ARG A 193 -18.78 -12.72 -2.40
C ARG A 193 -18.64 -12.78 -0.88
N LEU A 194 -17.86 -11.88 -0.29
CA LEU A 194 -17.64 -11.85 1.17
C LEU A 194 -18.89 -11.40 1.97
N ASP A 195 -19.88 -10.76 1.33
CA ASP A 195 -21.15 -10.42 1.99
C ASP A 195 -22.11 -11.61 2.12
N ASP A 196 -21.83 -12.75 1.46
CA ASP A 196 -22.61 -13.97 1.58
C ASP A 196 -22.12 -14.81 2.78
N PRO A 197 -22.95 -15.03 3.82
CA PRO A 197 -22.59 -15.88 4.97
C PRO A 197 -22.15 -17.30 4.59
N ALA A 198 -22.71 -17.89 3.52
CA ALA A 198 -22.34 -19.24 3.08
C ALA A 198 -20.91 -19.27 2.53
N THR A 199 -20.54 -18.25 1.74
CA THR A 199 -19.17 -18.08 1.25
C THR A 199 -18.18 -17.89 2.39
N ARG A 200 -18.50 -17.03 3.38
CA ARG A 200 -17.65 -16.84 4.56
C ARG A 200 -17.44 -18.12 5.36
N THR A 201 -18.50 -18.92 5.52
CA THR A 201 -18.41 -20.23 6.18
C THR A 201 -17.44 -21.15 5.44
N ARG A 202 -17.52 -21.21 4.10
CA ARG A 202 -16.58 -22.00 3.29
C ARG A 202 -15.15 -21.49 3.36
N VAL A 203 -14.93 -20.17 3.42
CA VAL A 203 -13.60 -19.58 3.64
C VAL A 203 -13.01 -20.02 4.98
N LEU A 204 -13.81 -20.04 6.06
CA LEU A 204 -13.39 -20.50 7.38
C LEU A 204 -13.09 -22.01 7.41
N ASP A 205 -13.89 -22.81 6.71
CA ASP A 205 -13.64 -24.24 6.54
C ASP A 205 -12.34 -24.49 5.77
N SER A 206 -12.09 -23.73 4.70
CA SER A 206 -10.85 -23.77 3.93
C SER A 206 -9.64 -23.42 4.80
N ALA A 207 -9.72 -22.34 5.58
CA ALA A 207 -8.67 -21.96 6.53
C ALA A 207 -8.43 -23.06 7.59
N THR A 208 -9.49 -23.70 8.06
CA THR A 208 -9.39 -24.82 9.02
C THR A 208 -8.59 -25.99 8.45
N ARG A 209 -8.87 -26.37 7.19
CA ARG A 209 -8.16 -27.46 6.50
C ARG A 209 -6.69 -27.09 6.26
N VAL A 210 -6.43 -25.85 5.85
CA VAL A 210 -5.06 -25.36 5.63
C VAL A 210 -4.24 -25.38 6.91
N LEU A 211 -4.80 -24.94 8.05
CA LEU A 211 -4.10 -25.04 9.34
C LEU A 211 -3.85 -26.51 9.74
N ALA A 212 -4.72 -27.45 9.33
CA ALA A 212 -4.51 -28.87 9.58
C ALA A 212 -3.38 -29.48 8.74
N ASP A 213 -2.96 -28.83 7.64
CA ASP A 213 -1.78 -29.21 6.87
C ASP A 213 -0.47 -28.77 7.56
N GLY A 214 -0.55 -27.99 8.65
CA GLY A 214 0.60 -27.63 9.48
C GLY A 214 1.11 -26.21 9.27
N PHE A 215 0.42 -25.37 8.50
CA PHE A 215 0.76 -23.94 8.39
C PHE A 215 0.65 -23.24 9.75
N ASP A 216 1.58 -22.32 10.02
CA ASP A 216 1.63 -21.53 11.27
C ASP A 216 0.61 -20.38 11.27
N GLY A 217 -0.04 -20.13 10.14
CA GLY A 217 -0.98 -19.03 10.01
C GLY A 217 -1.68 -18.97 8.66
N ILE A 218 -2.62 -18.03 8.57
CA ILE A 218 -3.34 -17.68 7.35
C ILE A 218 -2.98 -16.24 7.00
N HIS A 219 -2.52 -16.02 5.78
CA HIS A 219 -2.29 -14.70 5.19
C HIS A 219 -3.33 -14.46 4.10
N TYR A 220 -4.37 -13.68 4.39
CA TYR A 220 -5.39 -13.38 3.38
C TYR A 220 -4.95 -12.29 2.42
N ASP A 221 -5.35 -12.45 1.17
CA ASP A 221 -5.14 -11.48 0.10
C ASP A 221 -6.36 -11.43 -0.81
N PHE A 222 -7.36 -10.66 -0.38
CA PHE A 222 -8.63 -10.52 -1.09
C PHE A 222 -8.64 -9.18 -1.82
N GLU A 223 -8.81 -9.22 -3.14
CA GLU A 223 -8.64 -8.03 -3.97
C GLU A 223 -9.71 -7.89 -5.05
N PRO A 224 -10.25 -6.68 -5.31
CA PRO A 224 -10.20 -5.52 -4.45
C PRO A 224 -11.23 -5.64 -3.31
N VAL A 225 -10.84 -5.33 -2.07
CA VAL A 225 -11.80 -5.17 -0.97
C VAL A 225 -12.21 -3.71 -0.86
N ALA A 226 -13.52 -3.47 -0.92
CA ALA A 226 -14.07 -2.13 -0.78
C ALA A 226 -13.85 -1.56 0.63
N GLU A 227 -13.64 -0.25 0.70
CA GLU A 227 -13.71 0.55 1.92
C GLU A 227 -14.98 0.23 2.71
N GLY A 228 -14.84 -0.05 4.01
CA GLY A 228 -15.98 -0.31 4.89
C GLY A 228 -16.65 -1.69 4.73
N SER A 229 -16.02 -2.65 4.04
CA SER A 229 -16.59 -3.99 3.84
C SER A 229 -16.80 -4.74 5.16
N ARG A 230 -18.06 -4.90 5.54
CA ARG A 230 -18.46 -5.71 6.71
C ARG A 230 -18.23 -7.20 6.48
N GLY A 231 -18.49 -7.67 5.26
CA GLY A 231 -18.23 -9.06 4.86
C GLY A 231 -16.80 -9.49 5.15
N PHE A 232 -15.83 -8.64 4.79
CA PHE A 232 -14.41 -8.88 5.03
C PHE A 232 -14.06 -8.84 6.53
N LEU A 233 -14.53 -7.85 7.29
CA LEU A 233 -14.30 -7.79 8.75
C LEU A 233 -14.86 -9.02 9.49
N ASP A 234 -15.99 -9.55 9.05
CA ASP A 234 -16.58 -10.77 9.61
C ASP A 234 -15.72 -12.01 9.32
N VAL A 235 -15.12 -12.10 8.11
CA VAL A 235 -14.14 -13.16 7.79
C VAL A 235 -12.92 -13.04 8.71
N LEU A 236 -12.34 -11.85 8.85
CA LEU A 236 -11.18 -11.64 9.72
C LEU A 236 -11.50 -12.01 11.17
N THR A 237 -12.68 -11.61 11.67
CA THR A 237 -13.12 -11.94 13.03
C THR A 237 -13.28 -13.45 13.23
N GLY A 238 -13.93 -14.14 12.29
CA GLY A 238 -14.08 -15.59 12.31
C GLY A 238 -12.74 -16.32 12.27
N THR A 239 -11.85 -15.91 11.35
CA THR A 239 -10.53 -16.53 11.21
C THR A 239 -9.64 -16.24 12.41
N ARG A 240 -9.76 -15.06 13.03
CA ARG A 240 -9.02 -14.70 14.26
C ARG A 240 -9.37 -15.63 15.42
N ALA A 241 -10.65 -15.97 15.57
CA ALA A 241 -11.07 -16.95 16.56
C ALA A 241 -10.49 -18.34 16.26
N LEU A 242 -10.52 -18.75 14.99
CA LEU A 242 -9.98 -20.03 14.51
C LEU A 242 -8.47 -20.16 14.74
N THR A 243 -7.69 -19.13 14.42
CA THR A 243 -6.23 -19.12 14.54
C THR A 243 -5.79 -19.07 15.99
N ARG A 244 -6.43 -18.25 16.84
CA ARG A 244 -6.17 -18.22 18.29
C ARG A 244 -6.37 -19.57 18.95
N ALA A 245 -7.44 -20.30 18.58
CA ALA A 245 -7.70 -21.64 19.12
C ALA A 245 -6.59 -22.67 18.77
N ARG A 246 -5.73 -22.35 17.80
CA ARG A 246 -4.64 -23.20 17.30
C ARG A 246 -3.25 -22.62 17.55
N ASN A 247 -3.14 -21.50 18.27
CA ASN A 247 -1.89 -20.73 18.40
C ASN A 247 -1.25 -20.35 17.05
N ALA A 248 -2.09 -20.10 16.04
CA ALA A 248 -1.68 -19.69 14.71
C ALA A 248 -1.83 -18.17 14.52
N VAL A 249 -1.15 -17.63 13.51
CA VAL A 249 -1.17 -16.20 13.16
C VAL A 249 -2.26 -15.93 12.12
N LEU A 250 -3.01 -14.84 12.29
CA LEU A 250 -3.81 -14.24 11.21
C LEU A 250 -3.09 -13.01 10.66
N SER A 251 -2.64 -13.09 9.41
CA SER A 251 -2.11 -11.98 8.64
C SER A 251 -3.05 -11.60 7.49
N VAL A 252 -2.94 -10.36 7.02
CA VAL A 252 -3.69 -9.89 5.85
C VAL A 252 -2.88 -8.92 5.01
N ALA A 253 -2.89 -9.11 3.70
CA ALA A 253 -2.48 -8.13 2.71
C ALA A 253 -3.58 -7.08 2.54
N THR A 254 -3.21 -5.80 2.45
CA THR A 254 -4.17 -4.70 2.43
C THR A 254 -3.86 -3.68 1.35
N ASN A 255 -4.92 -3.06 0.83
CA ASN A 255 -4.83 -1.82 0.06
C ASN A 255 -4.01 -0.75 0.81
N GLN A 256 -3.47 0.20 0.05
CA GLN A 256 -2.72 1.31 0.62
C GLN A 256 -3.67 2.30 1.32
N LEU A 257 -3.14 3.05 2.27
CA LEU A 257 -3.90 4.11 2.93
C LEU A 257 -4.02 5.31 2.00
N GLU A 258 -5.09 6.08 2.13
CA GLU A 258 -5.20 7.34 1.42
C GLU A 258 -4.09 8.32 1.87
N PRO A 259 -3.25 8.84 0.95
CA PRO A 259 -2.19 9.78 1.32
C PRO A 259 -2.74 11.09 1.88
N ILE A 260 -3.93 11.47 1.40
CA ILE A 260 -4.70 12.61 1.88
C ILE A 260 -6.12 12.12 2.19
N PRO A 261 -6.66 12.44 3.37
CA PRO A 261 -8.02 12.10 3.75
C PRO A 261 -9.08 12.50 2.71
N GLY A 262 -9.96 11.56 2.40
CA GLY A 262 -10.99 11.68 1.36
C GLY A 262 -10.51 11.36 -0.06
N ALA A 263 -9.23 11.02 -0.29
CA ALA A 263 -8.73 10.66 -1.61
C ALA A 263 -9.31 9.33 -2.12
N HIS A 264 -9.82 8.47 -1.23
CA HIS A 264 -10.57 7.27 -1.64
C HIS A 264 -11.89 7.58 -2.37
N ILE A 265 -12.51 8.74 -2.09
CA ILE A 265 -13.87 9.08 -2.56
C ILE A 265 -13.95 9.18 -4.09
N PRO A 266 -13.09 9.93 -4.81
CA PRO A 266 -13.17 10.00 -6.27
C PRO A 266 -12.98 8.64 -6.93
N GLY A 267 -12.05 7.82 -6.42
CA GLY A 267 -11.83 6.46 -6.92
C GLY A 267 -13.06 5.57 -6.76
N GLN A 268 -13.67 5.62 -5.57
CA GLN A 268 -14.91 4.88 -5.28
C GLN A 268 -16.09 5.36 -6.14
N VAL A 269 -16.27 6.67 -6.30
CA VAL A 269 -17.40 7.27 -7.04
C VAL A 269 -17.26 7.08 -8.54
N LEU A 270 -16.05 7.21 -9.10
CA LEU A 270 -15.83 7.17 -10.55
C LEU A 270 -15.60 5.75 -11.08
N PHE A 271 -14.96 4.88 -10.30
CA PHE A 271 -14.51 3.57 -10.76
C PHE A 271 -15.09 2.41 -9.95
N GLY A 272 -15.90 2.68 -8.92
CA GLY A 272 -16.58 1.66 -8.11
C GLY A 272 -15.63 0.81 -7.26
N ARG A 273 -14.33 1.12 -7.26
CA ARG A 273 -13.26 0.38 -6.60
C ARG A 273 -12.28 1.39 -6.00
N PRO A 274 -12.27 1.59 -4.68
CA PRO A 274 -11.30 2.49 -4.08
C PRO A 274 -9.91 1.85 -4.17
N HIS A 275 -8.98 2.56 -4.78
CA HIS A 275 -7.55 2.19 -4.76
C HIS A 275 -6.99 2.27 -3.33
N TRP A 276 -7.54 3.18 -2.51
CA TRP A 276 -7.10 3.46 -1.15
C TRP A 276 -8.18 3.21 -0.11
N TRP A 277 -7.79 2.81 1.09
CA TRP A 277 -8.68 2.82 2.25
C TRP A 277 -8.52 4.08 3.09
N SER A 278 -9.60 4.45 3.79
CA SER A 278 -9.50 5.46 4.84
C SER A 278 -8.63 4.93 5.99
N VAL A 279 -8.03 5.86 6.73
CA VAL A 279 -7.27 5.52 7.95
C VAL A 279 -8.16 4.80 8.96
N ASP A 280 -9.44 5.18 9.06
CA ASP A 280 -10.37 4.60 10.03
C ASP A 280 -10.70 3.14 9.72
N TYR A 281 -10.99 2.81 8.45
CA TYR A 281 -11.25 1.43 8.05
C TYR A 281 -9.99 0.58 8.09
N PHE A 282 -8.85 1.12 7.66
CA PHE A 282 -7.56 0.46 7.81
C PHE A 282 -7.28 0.09 9.28
N GLY A 283 -7.54 1.01 10.22
CA GLY A 283 -7.40 0.75 11.65
C GLY A 283 -8.36 -0.31 12.18
N GLN A 284 -9.57 -0.44 11.63
CA GLN A 284 -10.51 -1.51 11.96
C GLN A 284 -9.97 -2.87 11.53
N VAL A 285 -9.45 -2.97 10.30
CA VAL A 285 -8.81 -4.18 9.77
C VAL A 285 -7.60 -4.56 10.63
N ALA A 286 -6.73 -3.59 10.95
CA ALA A 286 -5.54 -3.82 11.78
C ALA A 286 -5.88 -4.43 13.15
N ARG A 287 -6.95 -3.96 13.81
CA ARG A 287 -7.40 -4.51 15.11
C ARG A 287 -7.97 -5.93 15.03
N ALA A 288 -8.35 -6.41 13.84
CA ALA A 288 -8.93 -7.74 13.67
C ALA A 288 -7.89 -8.85 13.49
N VAL A 289 -6.61 -8.51 13.26
CA VAL A 289 -5.55 -9.44 12.85
C VAL A 289 -4.37 -9.47 13.85
N ASP A 290 -3.42 -10.37 13.65
CA ASP A 290 -2.10 -10.36 14.32
C ASP A 290 -1.07 -9.56 13.53
N GLN A 291 -1.19 -9.57 12.21
CA GLN A 291 -0.24 -8.98 11.29
C GLN A 291 -0.96 -8.32 10.11
N ILE A 292 -0.46 -7.16 9.70
CA ILE A 292 -0.96 -6.41 8.54
C ILE A 292 0.19 -6.11 7.59
N ALA A 293 0.00 -6.45 6.31
CA ALA A 293 0.99 -6.31 5.26
C ALA A 293 0.44 -5.36 4.19
N ILE A 294 1.00 -4.15 4.10
CA ILE A 294 0.49 -3.13 3.17
C ILE A 294 1.12 -3.37 1.79
N MET A 295 0.30 -3.58 0.77
CA MET A 295 0.74 -3.76 -0.62
C MET A 295 1.16 -2.40 -1.21
N THR A 296 2.33 -1.92 -0.83
CA THR A 296 2.79 -0.53 -1.07
C THR A 296 3.34 -0.35 -2.49
N TYR A 297 2.64 -0.91 -3.47
CA TYR A 297 2.93 -0.96 -4.90
C TYR A 297 1.64 -0.73 -5.71
N ASP A 298 1.69 -0.84 -7.04
CA ASP A 298 0.57 -0.55 -7.97
C ASP A 298 0.08 0.88 -7.91
N THR A 299 1.00 1.82 -7.68
CA THR A 299 0.71 3.21 -7.36
C THR A 299 0.52 4.11 -8.57
N GLY A 300 1.01 3.69 -9.75
CA GLY A 300 1.07 4.54 -10.95
C GLY A 300 2.03 5.74 -10.84
N ILE A 301 2.89 5.80 -9.81
CA ILE A 301 3.82 6.92 -9.58
C ILE A 301 5.04 6.80 -10.51
N PRO A 302 5.31 7.76 -11.41
CA PRO A 302 6.23 7.54 -12.53
C PRO A 302 7.72 7.71 -12.19
N THR A 303 8.09 8.20 -11.01
CA THR A 303 9.49 8.47 -10.67
C THR A 303 9.87 7.91 -9.30
N GLU A 304 11.09 7.36 -9.20
CA GLU A 304 11.61 6.76 -7.96
C GLU A 304 11.57 7.73 -6.78
N GLY A 305 11.89 9.00 -7.01
CA GLY A 305 11.86 10.02 -5.97
C GLY A 305 10.46 10.26 -5.42
N ALA A 306 9.44 10.34 -6.28
CA ALA A 306 8.06 10.50 -5.82
C ALA A 306 7.54 9.20 -5.17
N TYR A 307 7.92 8.04 -5.69
CA TYR A 307 7.53 6.74 -5.12
C TYR A 307 8.15 6.55 -3.72
N SER A 308 9.41 6.91 -3.52
CA SER A 308 10.05 6.89 -2.21
C SER A 308 9.36 7.82 -1.20
N GLY A 309 8.96 9.01 -1.64
CA GLY A 309 8.16 9.93 -0.82
C GLY A 309 6.78 9.38 -0.46
N TYR A 310 6.11 8.73 -1.42
CA TYR A 310 4.84 8.04 -1.18
C TYR A 310 4.99 6.91 -0.17
N PHE A 311 6.02 6.08 -0.31
CA PHE A 311 6.33 5.01 0.62
C PHE A 311 6.57 5.53 2.04
N SER A 312 7.27 6.67 2.16
CA SER A 312 7.49 7.37 3.43
C SER A 312 6.17 7.82 4.07
N VAL A 313 5.25 8.38 3.27
CA VAL A 313 3.89 8.75 3.73
C VAL A 313 3.12 7.53 4.22
N GLN A 314 3.05 6.46 3.42
CA GLN A 314 2.35 5.22 3.78
C GLN A 314 2.87 4.63 5.09
N THR A 315 4.20 4.58 5.25
CA THR A 315 4.85 4.07 6.46
C THR A 315 4.43 4.86 7.69
N ARG A 316 4.45 6.20 7.65
CA ARG A 316 4.07 7.04 8.81
C ARG A 316 2.59 6.93 9.16
N LEU A 317 1.72 6.85 8.15
CA LEU A 317 0.30 6.64 8.37
C LEU A 317 0.05 5.28 9.02
N ALA A 318 0.67 4.22 8.51
CA ALA A 318 0.58 2.87 9.04
C ALA A 318 1.07 2.78 10.49
N VAL A 319 2.25 3.33 10.80
CA VAL A 319 2.81 3.37 12.17
C VAL A 319 1.86 4.07 13.14
N ARG A 320 1.15 5.11 12.69
CA ARG A 320 0.21 5.86 13.53
C ARG A 320 -1.07 5.08 13.83
N VAL A 321 -1.60 4.35 12.86
CA VAL A 321 -2.93 3.74 12.95
C VAL A 321 -2.91 2.28 13.42
N VAL A 322 -1.83 1.55 13.13
CA VAL A 322 -1.72 0.14 13.49
C VAL A 322 -1.43 0.01 14.99
N PRO A 323 -2.23 -0.78 15.74
CA PRO A 323 -1.97 -1.03 17.15
C PRO A 323 -0.55 -1.57 17.40
N ALA A 324 0.03 -1.23 18.56
CA ALA A 324 1.42 -1.59 18.89
C ALA A 324 1.64 -3.10 19.03
N ASP A 325 0.59 -3.85 19.35
CA ASP A 325 0.57 -5.31 19.47
C ASP A 325 0.36 -6.05 18.13
N VAL A 326 0.11 -5.33 17.04
CA VAL A 326 -0.05 -5.89 15.70
C VAL A 326 1.25 -5.76 14.91
N ASP A 327 1.72 -6.84 14.32
CA ASP A 327 2.88 -6.83 13.43
C ASP A 327 2.57 -5.99 12.16
N LEU A 328 3.38 -4.97 11.87
CA LEU A 328 3.24 -4.09 10.71
C LEU A 328 4.35 -4.40 9.73
N VAL A 329 3.96 -4.72 8.52
CA VAL A 329 4.85 -5.09 7.43
C VAL A 329 4.50 -4.29 6.19
N LEU A 330 5.50 -3.77 5.48
CA LEU A 330 5.32 -3.01 4.24
C LEU A 330 5.84 -3.83 3.06
N GLY A 331 4.99 -4.02 2.06
CA GLY A 331 5.32 -4.72 0.81
C GLY A 331 6.33 -3.93 -0.02
N ILE A 332 7.42 -4.58 -0.39
CA ILE A 332 8.54 -4.08 -1.18
C ILE A 332 8.47 -4.71 -2.57
N PRO A 333 8.25 -3.93 -3.63
CA PRO A 333 8.12 -4.47 -4.98
C PRO A 333 9.47 -4.98 -5.50
N ALA A 334 9.45 -6.23 -5.97
CA ALA A 334 10.52 -6.94 -6.66
C ALA A 334 9.96 -7.64 -7.90
N TYR A 335 8.91 -7.08 -8.50
CA TYR A 335 8.37 -7.50 -9.79
C TYR A 335 8.95 -6.64 -10.91
N HIS A 336 9.01 -7.22 -12.11
CA HIS A 336 9.58 -6.56 -13.30
C HIS A 336 8.61 -6.57 -14.48
N GLU A 337 7.41 -7.12 -14.29
CA GLU A 337 6.35 -7.10 -15.28
C GLU A 337 5.66 -5.73 -15.31
N ILE A 338 5.20 -5.30 -16.48
CA ILE A 338 4.48 -4.04 -16.67
C ILE A 338 3.00 -4.38 -16.81
N GLU A 339 2.27 -4.37 -15.71
CA GLU A 339 0.81 -4.40 -15.67
C GLU A 339 0.25 -2.97 -15.51
N ALA A 340 -1.07 -2.83 -15.52
CA ALA A 340 -1.71 -1.55 -15.29
C ALA A 340 -1.33 -1.02 -13.89
N MET A 341 -0.86 0.23 -13.82
CA MET A 341 -0.35 0.90 -12.60
C MET A 341 1.02 0.44 -12.09
N HIS A 342 1.60 -0.66 -12.58
CA HIS A 342 3.02 -0.94 -12.37
C HIS A 342 3.86 0.13 -13.04
N THR A 343 4.82 0.67 -12.30
CA THR A 343 5.77 1.64 -12.85
C THR A 343 7.20 1.17 -12.67
N SER A 344 8.09 1.59 -13.57
CA SER A 344 9.53 1.33 -13.42
C SER A 344 10.16 2.00 -12.19
N ALA A 345 9.41 2.85 -11.48
CA ALA A 345 9.84 3.49 -10.25
C ALA A 345 9.62 2.61 -9.00
N GLU A 346 8.76 1.59 -9.09
CA GLU A 346 8.42 0.67 -8.00
C GLU A 346 9.46 -0.43 -7.88
N THR A 347 10.61 -0.08 -7.34
CA THR A 347 11.72 -1.01 -7.12
C THR A 347 12.11 -1.07 -5.65
N VAL A 348 12.95 -2.05 -5.31
CA VAL A 348 13.40 -2.30 -3.92
C VAL A 348 14.09 -1.09 -3.31
N ALA A 349 15.03 -0.45 -4.01
CA ALA A 349 15.82 0.65 -3.45
C ALA A 349 14.99 1.89 -3.07
N PRO A 350 14.12 2.46 -3.93
CA PRO A 350 13.25 3.58 -3.58
C PRO A 350 12.26 3.26 -2.44
N ALA A 351 11.70 2.04 -2.43
CA ALA A 351 10.81 1.57 -1.36
C ALA A 351 11.53 1.57 0.00
N LEU A 352 12.69 0.94 0.07
CA LEU A 352 13.49 0.88 1.31
C LEU A 352 14.01 2.25 1.74
N ARG A 353 14.34 3.13 0.78
CA ARG A 353 14.66 4.53 1.10
C ARG A 353 13.50 5.22 1.79
N GLY A 354 12.28 5.09 1.26
CA GLY A 354 11.09 5.74 1.79
C GLY A 354 10.74 5.21 3.19
N LEU A 355 10.80 3.89 3.37
CA LEU A 355 10.66 3.22 4.67
C LEU A 355 11.63 3.81 5.70
N ARG A 356 12.90 3.95 5.33
CA ARG A 356 13.94 4.44 6.25
C ARG A 356 13.83 5.94 6.53
N LEU A 357 13.38 6.74 5.56
CA LEU A 357 13.06 8.16 5.79
C LEU A 357 11.93 8.33 6.80
N ALA A 358 10.89 7.49 6.70
CA ALA A 358 9.75 7.54 7.62
C ALA A 358 10.10 7.12 9.05
N LEU A 359 10.97 6.13 9.22
CA LEU A 359 11.38 5.65 10.54
C LEU A 359 12.37 6.60 11.24
N GLY A 360 13.21 7.32 10.49
CA GLY A 360 14.14 8.29 11.04
C GLY A 360 15.12 7.72 12.07
N ASP A 361 15.78 8.61 12.83
CA ASP A 361 16.78 8.23 13.85
C ASP A 361 16.15 7.78 15.17
N ASP A 362 14.91 8.19 15.44
CA ASP A 362 14.09 7.78 16.59
C ASP A 362 12.92 6.91 16.12
N PRO A 363 13.18 5.65 15.73
CA PRO A 363 12.15 4.76 15.22
C PRO A 363 11.11 4.50 16.30
N PRO A 364 9.85 4.27 15.90
CA PRO A 364 8.78 3.99 16.85
C PRO A 364 9.18 2.83 17.78
N GLY A 365 8.62 2.80 18.99
CA GLY A 365 8.86 1.74 19.98
C GLY A 365 8.40 0.34 19.55
N ARG A 366 7.95 0.18 18.30
CA ARG A 366 7.57 -1.07 17.64
C ARG A 366 8.54 -1.41 16.51
N ALA A 367 8.69 -2.70 16.22
CA ALA A 367 9.33 -3.13 14.98
C ALA A 367 8.38 -2.90 13.78
N VAL A 368 8.97 -2.53 12.65
CA VAL A 368 8.31 -2.41 11.35
C VAL A 368 9.08 -3.31 10.40
N GLY A 369 8.39 -4.24 9.75
CA GLY A 369 8.97 -5.19 8.80
C GLY A 369 8.89 -4.71 7.35
N ALA A 370 9.79 -5.21 6.52
CA ALA A 370 9.73 -5.11 5.08
C ALA A 370 9.47 -6.50 4.48
N ALA A 371 8.51 -6.61 3.57
CA ALA A 371 8.16 -7.86 2.91
C ALA A 371 8.43 -7.82 1.41
N LEU A 372 9.36 -8.63 0.93
CA LEU A 372 9.68 -8.66 -0.50
C LEU A 372 8.54 -9.36 -1.27
N TYR A 373 7.99 -8.67 -2.27
CA TYR A 373 6.92 -9.16 -3.15
C TYR A 373 7.42 -9.14 -4.60
N VAL A 374 7.67 -10.27 -5.26
CA VAL A 374 7.47 -11.68 -4.83
C VAL A 374 8.67 -12.52 -5.29
N ASP A 375 8.94 -13.65 -4.64
CA ASP A 375 10.15 -14.46 -4.94
C ASP A 375 10.24 -14.93 -6.40
N VAL A 376 9.10 -15.12 -7.06
CA VAL A 376 9.02 -15.65 -8.44
C VAL A 376 9.69 -14.71 -9.42
N THR A 377 9.61 -13.41 -9.17
CA THR A 377 10.12 -12.35 -10.04
C THR A 377 11.37 -11.68 -9.47
N ALA A 378 11.62 -11.80 -8.16
CA ALA A 378 12.77 -11.20 -7.50
C ALA A 378 14.11 -11.69 -8.10
N THR A 379 14.91 -10.75 -8.57
CA THR A 379 16.24 -10.96 -9.14
C THR A 379 17.33 -10.91 -8.07
N ASP A 380 18.54 -11.34 -8.44
CA ASP A 380 19.71 -11.19 -7.56
C ASP A 380 20.02 -9.71 -7.24
N ASP A 381 19.68 -8.78 -8.14
CA ASP A 381 19.84 -7.35 -7.90
C ASP A 381 18.84 -6.84 -6.85
N ASP A 382 17.57 -7.27 -6.91
CA ASP A 382 16.56 -6.96 -5.89
C ASP A 382 17.01 -7.42 -4.50
N TRP A 383 17.55 -8.64 -4.41
CA TRP A 383 18.11 -9.15 -3.16
C TRP A 383 19.34 -8.36 -2.71
N ALA A 384 20.25 -8.00 -3.62
CA ALA A 384 21.42 -7.19 -3.29
C ALA A 384 21.00 -5.80 -2.76
N GLN A 385 20.02 -5.16 -3.38
CA GLN A 385 19.43 -3.91 -2.91
C GLN A 385 18.77 -4.08 -1.54
N TYR A 386 18.04 -5.17 -1.32
CA TYR A 386 17.40 -5.48 -0.03
C TYR A 386 18.43 -5.64 1.09
N PHE A 387 19.48 -6.43 0.86
CA PHE A 387 20.54 -6.64 1.83
C PHE A 387 21.31 -5.36 2.14
N ALA A 388 21.66 -4.58 1.11
CA ALA A 388 22.37 -3.33 1.29
C ALA A 388 21.51 -2.26 1.99
N GLY A 389 20.22 -2.20 1.64
CA GLY A 389 19.29 -1.15 2.03
C GLY A 389 18.61 -1.37 3.37
N TRP A 390 18.32 -2.61 3.74
CA TRP A 390 17.40 -2.92 4.86
C TRP A 390 17.90 -4.00 5.82
N ALA A 391 18.31 -5.16 5.30
CA ALA A 391 18.66 -6.30 6.15
C ALA A 391 19.68 -5.87 7.21
N GLY A 392 19.33 -6.10 8.48
CA GLY A 392 20.27 -5.91 9.59
C GLY A 392 21.37 -6.96 9.51
N SER A 393 22.57 -6.66 9.99
CA SER A 393 23.58 -7.71 10.17
C SER A 393 23.01 -8.81 11.08
N PRO A 394 23.12 -10.10 10.72
CA PRO A 394 22.63 -11.19 11.55
C PRO A 394 23.26 -11.06 12.95
N ARG A 395 22.42 -11.15 13.99
CA ARG A 395 22.88 -11.24 15.37
C ARG A 395 23.27 -12.66 15.72
#